data_AF-A0A7S1N4E5-F1
#
_entry.id   AF-A0A7S1N4E5-F1
#
_cell.length_a   1.000
_cell.length_b   1.000
_cell.length_c   1.000
_cell.angle_alpha   90.00
_cell.angle_beta   90.00
_cell.angle_gamma   90.00
#
_symmetry.space_group_name_H-M   'P 1'
#
loop_
_entity.id
_entity.type
_entity.pdbx_description
1 polymer ?
#
loop_
_entity_poly.entity_id
_entity_poly.type
_entity_poly.pdbx_seq_one_letter_code
_entity_poly.pdbx_strand_id
1 'polypeptide(L)'
;ARAKYRAKVEQALAQLKRHTPAPWLAKVGSSEGHNTKRISVPRDVHVQCPTMVNLKNWLGDAAFPDTFTVRHVLPRGGGGGGFLIVSRADKPEGWGLDLQFHCQQVATRGAAPMTDTSHQADNGTSHPAEPHTSHQA
;
A
#
# COMPACT_ATOMS: atom_id res chain seq x y z
N ALA A 1 -20.48 -32.86 13.29
CA ALA A 1 -19.65 -32.52 12.11
C ALA A 1 -19.88 -31.07 11.60
N ARG A 2 -21.12 -30.67 11.28
CA ARG A 2 -21.45 -29.34 10.71
C ARG A 2 -21.00 -28.14 11.57
N ALA A 3 -21.15 -28.20 12.90
CA ALA A 3 -20.70 -27.13 13.79
C ALA A 3 -19.17 -26.93 13.77
N LYS A 4 -18.41 -28.03 13.80
CA LYS A 4 -16.93 -27.99 13.68
C LYS A 4 -16.49 -27.41 12.33
N TYR A 5 -17.20 -27.74 11.25
CA TYR A 5 -16.90 -27.20 9.92
C TYR A 5 -17.18 -25.68 9.84
N ARG A 6 -18.31 -25.21 10.38
CA ARG A 6 -18.63 -23.77 10.46
C ARG A 6 -17.57 -22.99 11.24
N ALA A 7 -17.15 -23.50 12.41
CA ALA A 7 -16.11 -22.86 13.21
C ALA A 7 -14.77 -22.77 12.46
N LYS A 8 -14.39 -23.81 11.71
CA LYS A 8 -13.18 -23.78 10.86
C LYS A 8 -13.28 -22.73 9.75
N VAL A 9 -14.43 -22.62 9.09
CA VAL A 9 -14.67 -21.60 8.05
C VAL A 9 -14.59 -20.19 8.65
N GLU A 10 -15.19 -19.98 9.81
CA GLU A 10 -15.14 -18.70 10.52
C GLU A 10 -13.72 -18.31 10.93
N GLN A 11 -12.94 -19.26 11.48
CA GLN A 11 -11.53 -19.05 11.81
C GLN A 11 -10.69 -18.74 10.56
N ALA A 12 -10.90 -19.45 9.45
CA ALA A 12 -10.20 -19.20 8.20
C ALA A 12 -10.55 -17.80 7.64
N LEU A 13 -11.83 -17.39 7.69
CA LEU A 13 -12.26 -16.05 7.29
C LEU A 13 -11.68 -14.96 8.21
N ALA A 14 -11.64 -15.19 9.53
CA ALA A 14 -11.02 -14.26 10.48
C ALA A 14 -9.52 -14.13 10.23
N GLN A 15 -8.83 -15.24 9.96
CA GLN A 15 -7.42 -15.23 9.60
C GLN A 15 -7.17 -14.50 8.28
N LEU A 16 -8.01 -14.71 7.26
CA LEU A 16 -7.92 -13.98 5.99
C LEU A 16 -8.13 -12.48 6.18
N LYS A 17 -9.13 -12.07 6.98
CA LYS A 17 -9.39 -10.67 7.31
C LYS A 17 -8.21 -9.98 8.00
N ARG A 18 -7.49 -10.69 8.89
CA ARG A 18 -6.30 -10.14 9.55
C ARG A 18 -5.11 -9.89 8.62
N HIS A 19 -5.01 -10.64 7.52
CA HIS A 19 -3.88 -10.57 6.59
C HIS A 19 -4.22 -9.82 5.30
N THR A 20 -5.49 -9.49 5.07
CA THR A 20 -5.89 -8.68 3.92
C THR A 20 -5.65 -7.22 4.26
N PRO A 21 -4.73 -6.53 3.58
CA PRO A 21 -4.50 -5.13 3.83
C PRO A 21 -5.76 -4.33 3.53
N ALA A 22 -6.09 -3.36 4.37
CA ALA A 22 -7.28 -2.53 4.17
C ALA A 22 -7.20 -1.80 2.82
N PRO A 23 -8.29 -1.75 2.04
CA PRO A 23 -8.27 -1.03 0.78
C PRO A 23 -8.17 0.49 1.06
N TRP A 24 -7.21 1.14 0.43
CA TRP A 24 -7.11 2.60 0.37
C TRP A 24 -7.74 3.11 -0.92
N LEU A 25 -8.64 4.09 -0.82
CA LEU A 25 -9.36 4.63 -1.96
C LEU A 25 -8.59 5.77 -2.63
N ALA A 26 -8.10 5.54 -3.85
CA ALA A 26 -7.50 6.56 -4.69
C ALA A 26 -8.59 7.36 -5.41
N LYS A 27 -8.87 8.58 -4.94
CA LYS A 27 -9.79 9.51 -5.62
C LYS A 27 -9.02 10.44 -6.56
N VAL A 28 -8.96 10.09 -7.84
CA VAL A 28 -8.23 10.85 -8.86
C VAL A 28 -9.12 11.93 -9.49
N GLY A 29 -10.35 11.57 -9.81
CA GLY A 29 -11.33 12.40 -10.50
C GLY A 29 -11.00 12.65 -11.97
N SER A 30 -11.73 13.57 -12.60
CA SER A 30 -11.58 13.94 -14.02
C SER A 30 -10.28 14.70 -14.32
N SER A 31 -9.81 14.67 -15.56
CA SER A 31 -8.65 15.45 -16.01
C SER A 31 -8.97 16.12 -17.33
N GLU A 32 -9.13 17.44 -17.31
CA GLU A 32 -9.46 18.24 -18.49
C GLU A 32 -8.18 18.67 -19.21
N GLY A 33 -8.15 18.54 -20.54
CA GLY A 33 -7.03 19.00 -21.37
C GLY A 33 -5.69 18.26 -21.21
N HIS A 34 -5.54 17.43 -20.18
CA HIS A 34 -4.32 16.68 -19.91
C HIS A 34 -4.60 15.20 -19.69
N ASN A 35 -3.80 14.34 -20.32
CA ASN A 35 -3.88 12.89 -20.15
C ASN A 35 -3.19 12.38 -18.87
N THR A 36 -2.83 13.26 -17.94
CA THR A 36 -2.17 12.89 -16.69
C THR A 36 -2.72 13.71 -15.53
N LYS A 37 -2.92 13.06 -14.38
CA LYS A 37 -3.34 13.70 -13.14
C LYS A 37 -2.53 13.17 -11.95
N ARG A 38 -2.30 14.03 -10.97
CA ARG A 38 -1.52 13.72 -9.76
C ARG A 38 -2.39 13.87 -8.52
N ILE A 39 -2.31 12.89 -7.62
CA ILE A 39 -2.91 12.99 -6.28
C ILE A 39 -1.88 12.70 -5.19
N SER A 40 -2.07 13.30 -4.03
CA SER A 40 -1.21 13.10 -2.86
C SER A 40 -1.63 11.86 -2.09
N VAL A 41 -0.64 11.11 -1.60
CA VAL A 41 -0.85 10.05 -0.61
C VAL A 41 -0.39 10.61 0.75
N PRO A 42 -1.19 10.47 1.83
CA PRO A 42 -0.80 10.90 3.17
C PRO A 42 0.50 10.23 3.65
N ARG A 43 1.35 10.94 4.40
CA ARG A 43 2.69 10.47 4.81
C ARG A 43 2.68 9.19 5.66
N ASP A 44 1.63 8.99 6.43
CA ASP A 44 1.39 7.83 7.29
C ASP A 44 0.79 6.64 6.54
N VAL A 45 0.37 6.84 5.29
CA VAL A 45 -0.25 5.80 4.45
C VAL A 45 0.78 5.21 3.50
N HIS A 46 0.90 3.88 3.52
CA HIS A 46 1.70 3.13 2.56
C HIS A 46 0.77 2.31 1.70
N VAL A 47 0.87 2.46 0.39
CA VAL A 47 -0.04 1.80 -0.55
C VAL A 47 0.71 1.09 -1.65
N GLN A 48 0.15 -0.02 -2.10
CA GLN A 48 0.47 -0.67 -3.35
C GLN A 48 -0.75 -0.57 -4.26
N CYS A 49 -0.61 0.20 -5.33
CA CYS A 49 -1.68 0.42 -6.30
C CYS A 49 -1.50 -0.48 -7.52
N PRO A 50 -2.59 -0.89 -8.19
CA PRO A 50 -2.49 -1.57 -9.47
C PRO A 50 -1.76 -0.67 -10.47
N THR A 51 -0.89 -1.23 -11.31
CA THR A 51 -0.18 -0.47 -12.34
C THR A 51 -1.08 -0.06 -13.51
N MET A 52 -2.22 -0.74 -13.67
CA MET A 52 -3.21 -0.52 -14.71
C MET A 52 -4.62 -0.43 -14.11
N VAL A 53 -5.37 0.60 -14.48
CA VAL A 53 -6.77 0.80 -14.11
C VAL A 53 -7.63 0.86 -15.37
N ASN A 54 -8.75 0.14 -15.37
CA ASN A 54 -9.70 0.01 -16.48
C ASN A 54 -11.08 -0.39 -15.95
N LEU A 55 -12.02 -0.68 -16.85
CA LEU A 55 -13.39 -1.11 -16.55
C LEU A 55 -13.51 -2.23 -15.50
N LYS A 56 -12.47 -3.08 -15.36
CA LYS A 56 -12.49 -4.20 -14.42
C LYS A 56 -12.19 -3.80 -12.98
N ASN A 57 -11.57 -2.64 -12.75
CA ASN A 57 -11.06 -2.30 -11.42
C ASN A 57 -11.17 -0.81 -11.02
N TRP A 58 -11.65 0.09 -11.88
CA TRP A 58 -12.18 1.36 -11.39
C TRP A 58 -13.50 1.16 -10.67
N LEU A 59 -13.87 2.13 -9.86
CA LEU A 59 -15.15 2.18 -9.17
C LEU A 59 -16.14 3.03 -9.97
N GLY A 60 -17.41 2.68 -9.85
CA GLY A 60 -18.50 3.28 -10.63
C GLY A 60 -19.01 2.35 -11.72
N ASP A 61 -19.95 2.86 -12.50
CA ASP A 61 -20.72 2.15 -13.52
C ASP A 61 -20.42 2.64 -14.96
N ALA A 62 -19.50 3.58 -15.10
CA ALA A 62 -19.07 4.09 -16.39
C ALA A 62 -18.51 2.96 -17.27
N ALA A 63 -19.02 2.87 -18.49
CA ALA A 63 -18.71 1.79 -19.44
C ALA A 63 -17.71 2.18 -20.54
N PHE A 64 -16.90 3.22 -20.32
CA PHE A 64 -15.90 3.65 -21.29
C PHE A 64 -14.77 2.61 -21.43
N PRO A 65 -14.12 2.48 -22.60
CA PRO A 65 -13.00 1.56 -22.80
C PRO A 65 -11.64 2.15 -22.37
N ASP A 66 -11.65 3.23 -21.59
CA ASP A 66 -10.45 3.95 -21.16
C ASP A 66 -9.51 3.04 -20.36
N THR A 67 -8.21 3.31 -20.45
CA THR A 67 -7.18 2.62 -19.66
C THR A 67 -6.21 3.62 -19.06
N PHE A 68 -5.77 3.37 -17.84
CA PHE A 68 -4.91 4.28 -17.09
C PHE A 68 -3.73 3.55 -16.49
N THR A 69 -2.53 4.07 -16.68
CA THR A 69 -1.34 3.65 -15.95
C THR A 69 -1.23 4.40 -14.63
N VAL A 70 -0.75 3.72 -13.59
CA VAL A 70 -0.54 4.29 -12.26
C VAL A 70 0.92 4.12 -11.86
N ARG A 71 1.55 5.22 -11.49
CA ARG A 71 2.92 5.25 -10.96
C ARG A 71 2.95 5.93 -9.60
N HIS A 72 3.47 5.24 -8.60
CA HIS A 72 3.68 5.80 -7.27
C HIS A 72 5.08 6.41 -7.18
N VAL A 73 5.15 7.71 -6.88
CA VAL A 73 6.39 8.43 -6.59
C VAL A 73 6.51 8.61 -5.09
N LEU A 74 7.45 7.88 -4.48
CA LEU A 74 7.73 7.94 -3.06
C LEU A 74 8.63 9.13 -2.70
N PRO A 75 8.55 9.66 -1.47
CA PRO A 75 9.51 10.61 -0.96
C PRO A 75 10.94 10.04 -0.95
N ARG A 76 11.96 10.92 -1.08
CA ARG A 76 13.36 10.52 -0.88
C ARG A 76 13.54 10.00 0.55
N GLY A 77 14.22 8.87 0.69
CA GLY A 77 14.43 8.19 1.97
C GLY A 77 13.51 6.99 2.23
N GLY A 78 12.55 6.73 1.33
CA GLY A 78 11.57 5.67 1.52
C GLY A 78 10.54 6.01 2.60
N GLY A 79 9.46 5.22 2.67
CA GLY A 79 8.35 5.45 3.59
C GLY A 79 7.04 5.79 2.89
N GLY A 80 6.07 6.25 3.68
CA GLY A 80 4.69 6.43 3.24
C GLY A 80 4.48 7.73 2.50
N GLY A 81 3.29 7.88 1.96
CA GLY A 81 2.88 9.07 1.24
C GLY A 81 3.49 9.18 -0.15
N GLY A 82 3.83 10.42 -0.54
CA GLY A 82 4.26 10.75 -1.89
C GLY A 82 3.08 11.09 -2.79
N PHE A 83 3.17 10.72 -4.07
CA PHE A 83 2.16 11.04 -5.07
C PHE A 83 1.86 9.84 -5.97
N LEU A 84 0.58 9.65 -6.31
CA LEU A 84 0.20 8.82 -7.44
C LEU A 84 0.11 9.70 -8.68
N ILE A 85 0.80 9.29 -9.74
CA ILE A 85 0.69 9.86 -11.08
C ILE A 85 -0.13 8.86 -11.88
N VAL A 86 -1.28 9.31 -12.36
CA VAL A 86 -2.18 8.51 -13.19
C VAL A 86 -2.19 9.09 -14.59
N SER A 87 -1.87 8.28 -15.58
CA SER A 87 -1.81 8.69 -16.98
C SER A 87 -2.73 7.82 -17.82
N ARG A 88 -3.60 8.45 -18.60
CA ARG A 88 -4.41 7.76 -19.59
C ARG A 88 -3.50 7.13 -20.65
N ALA A 89 -3.75 5.88 -20.97
CA ALA A 89 -2.87 5.02 -21.77
C ALA A 89 -3.44 4.72 -23.16
N ASP A 90 -4.76 4.78 -23.34
CA ASP A 90 -5.42 4.52 -24.62
C ASP A 90 -5.42 5.74 -25.55
N LYS A 91 -5.39 6.96 -25.01
CA LYS A 91 -5.43 8.21 -25.77
C LYS A 91 -4.57 9.31 -25.13
N PRO A 92 -4.06 10.27 -25.93
CA PRO A 92 -3.32 11.42 -25.43
C PRO A 92 -4.21 12.55 -24.88
N GLU A 93 -5.53 12.33 -24.78
CA GLU A 93 -6.51 13.30 -24.32
C GLU A 93 -6.76 13.19 -22.81
N GLY A 94 -7.42 14.21 -22.26
CA GLY A 94 -8.00 14.14 -20.92
C GLY A 94 -9.12 13.11 -20.80
N TRP A 95 -9.76 13.05 -19.64
CA TRP A 95 -10.91 12.19 -19.37
C TRP A 95 -11.95 12.92 -18.52
N GLY A 96 -13.23 12.67 -18.80
CA GLY A 96 -14.36 13.19 -18.03
C GLY A 96 -14.78 12.30 -16.86
N LEU A 97 -14.26 11.07 -16.79
CA LEU A 97 -14.57 10.11 -15.73
C LEU A 97 -14.09 10.63 -14.36
N ASP A 98 -14.95 10.58 -13.34
CA ASP A 98 -14.52 10.74 -11.95
C ASP A 98 -13.76 9.49 -11.50
N LEU A 99 -12.50 9.37 -11.93
CA LEU A 99 -11.72 8.14 -11.79
C LEU A 99 -11.42 7.85 -10.31
N GLN A 100 -11.84 6.66 -9.85
CA GLN A 100 -11.55 6.15 -8.52
C GLN A 100 -11.19 4.66 -8.59
N PHE A 101 -10.24 4.20 -7.77
CA PHE A 101 -9.88 2.78 -7.69
C PHE A 101 -9.26 2.45 -6.33
N HIS A 102 -9.18 1.15 -6.00
CA HIS A 102 -8.57 0.69 -4.75
C HIS A 102 -7.07 0.42 -4.90
N CYS A 103 -6.30 0.87 -3.92
CA CYS A 103 -4.96 0.39 -3.63
C CYS A 103 -4.99 -0.47 -2.36
N GLN A 104 -3.96 -1.29 -2.14
CA GLN A 104 -3.80 -2.06 -0.91
C GLN A 104 -2.95 -1.26 0.08
N GLN A 105 -3.47 -0.98 1.28
CA GLN A 105 -2.68 -0.31 2.32
C GLN A 105 -1.73 -1.31 2.98
N VAL A 106 -0.43 -1.19 2.74
CA VAL A 106 0.56 -2.12 3.30
C VAL A 106 1.04 -1.65 4.67
N ALA A 107 1.17 -2.57 5.62
CA ALA A 107 1.78 -2.26 6.91
C ALA A 107 3.26 -1.95 6.70
N THR A 108 3.77 -0.91 7.37
CA THR A 108 5.21 -0.69 7.47
C THR A 108 5.83 -1.83 8.25
N ARG A 109 6.84 -2.50 7.67
CA ARG A 109 7.75 -3.36 8.43
C ARG A 109 8.53 -2.48 9.40
N GLY A 110 7.96 -2.26 10.58
CA GLY A 110 8.49 -1.35 11.59
C GLY A 110 7.49 -0.97 12.68
N ALA A 111 6.19 -1.13 12.45
CA ALA A 111 5.19 -1.05 13.51
C ALA A 111 4.74 -2.47 13.88
N ALA A 112 5.53 -3.16 14.69
CA ALA A 112 5.00 -4.29 15.44
C ALA A 112 3.81 -3.77 16.28
N PRO A 113 2.71 -4.52 16.43
CA PRO A 113 1.69 -4.19 17.42
C PRO A 113 2.35 -4.24 18.79
N MET A 114 2.61 -3.07 19.38
CA MET A 114 2.94 -2.94 20.79
C MET A 114 1.68 -3.26 21.59
N THR A 115 1.44 -4.54 21.84
CA THR A 115 0.52 -4.97 22.90
C THR A 115 1.15 -6.12 23.69
N ASP A 116 1.53 -5.74 24.90
CA ASP A 116 1.49 -6.50 26.14
C ASP A 116 2.70 -7.35 26.58
N THR A 117 2.92 -7.24 27.89
CA THR A 117 4.03 -7.66 28.73
C THR A 117 4.02 -9.18 29.01
N SER A 118 5.20 -9.74 29.30
CA SER A 118 5.51 -11.11 29.79
C SER A 118 5.46 -12.21 28.72
N HIS A 119 6.54 -12.94 28.45
CA HIS A 119 7.47 -13.55 29.39
C HIS A 119 8.95 -13.39 29.02
N GLN A 120 9.75 -13.07 30.05
CA GLN A 120 11.20 -13.21 30.11
C GLN A 120 11.69 -14.58 29.63
N ALA A 121 12.76 -14.56 28.84
CA ALA A 121 13.91 -15.42 29.05
C ALA A 121 15.17 -14.62 28.73
N ASP A 122 15.70 -13.96 29.75
CA ASP A 122 17.06 -13.45 29.77
C ASP A 122 18.05 -14.62 29.69
N ASN A 123 18.93 -14.60 28.71
CA ASN A 123 20.30 -15.12 28.80
C ASN A 123 21.08 -14.42 27.67
N GLY A 124 21.79 -13.32 27.89
CA GLY A 124 22.87 -13.22 28.87
C GLY A 124 24.12 -13.81 28.25
N THR A 125 25.13 -12.96 28.03
CA THR A 125 26.56 -13.26 27.73
C THR A 125 26.98 -13.05 26.26
N SER A 126 27.90 -12.16 25.86
CA SER A 126 28.64 -11.08 26.54
C SER A 126 29.63 -10.42 25.54
N HIS A 127 30.08 -9.20 25.89
CA HIS A 127 31.45 -8.66 25.73
C HIS A 127 31.87 -7.91 24.43
N PRO A 128 32.84 -6.96 24.53
CA PRO A 128 32.60 -5.54 24.26
C PRO A 128 33.42 -4.95 23.11
N ALA A 129 33.07 -3.71 22.74
CA ALA A 129 33.84 -2.81 21.90
C ALA A 129 35.12 -2.32 22.61
N GLU A 130 36.18 -2.07 21.83
CA GLU A 130 37.25 -1.04 21.96
C GLU A 130 38.34 -1.32 20.87
N PRO A 131 39.32 -0.43 20.58
CA PRO A 131 39.19 0.92 20.04
C PRO A 131 40.06 1.13 18.76
N HIS A 132 39.96 2.31 18.16
CA HIS A 132 40.77 2.75 17.01
C HIS A 132 42.26 2.89 17.37
N THR A 133 43.14 2.29 16.57
CA THR A 133 44.59 2.56 16.59
C THR A 133 45.05 3.05 15.22
N SER A 134 45.56 4.27 15.20
CA SER A 134 46.31 4.88 14.11
C SER A 134 47.69 4.24 13.98
N HIS A 135 48.08 3.77 12.78
CA HIS A 135 49.48 3.62 12.39
C HIS A 135 49.67 3.91 10.90
N GLN A 136 50.83 4.52 10.63
CA GLN A 136 51.33 5.15 9.42
C GLN A 136 51.57 4.17 8.26
N ALA A 137 51.52 4.73 7.05
CA ALA A 137 52.58 4.59 6.04
C ALA A 137 52.76 5.95 5.35
#